data_AF-A0A8J7WUY9-F1
#
_entry.id   AF-A0A8J7WUY9-F1
#
_cell.length_a   1.000
_cell.length_b   1.000
_cell.length_c   1.000
_cell.angle_alpha   90.00
_cell.angle_beta   90.00
_cell.angle_gamma   90.00
#
_symmetry.space_group_name_H-M   'P 1'
#
loop_
_entity.id
_entity.type
_entity.pdbx_description
1 polymer ?
#
loop_
_entity_poly.entity_id
_entity_poly.type
_entity_poly.pdbx_seq_one_letter_code
_entity_poly.pdbx_strand_id
1 'polypeptide(L)'
;MAGFFTDVRIETMRGLYTDLAGNRIGPEDREAYEAALDLTLNEGRQAQSVAYLRRNVLRNARFTAIRAAQNAQLAAAQRPLADAARRRVTWRNDVGTVQADRVDWETPEDHAIAAEMLRELRTAALGLGAHGQACFDALLDGMTAAETAAQTQVSISTVERCWRALRAHARVILTVPE
;
A
#
# COMPACT_ATOMS: atom_id res chain seq x y z
N MET A 1 6.32 -6.34 -45.50
CA MET A 1 6.94 -6.14 -44.17
C MET A 1 5.85 -6.24 -43.12
N ALA A 2 5.77 -7.37 -42.41
CA ALA A 2 4.79 -7.57 -41.36
C ALA A 2 5.20 -6.72 -40.15
N GLY A 3 4.47 -5.64 -39.89
CA GLY A 3 4.63 -4.85 -38.67
C GLY A 3 4.18 -5.70 -37.48
N PHE A 4 5.13 -6.06 -36.61
CA PHE A 4 4.83 -6.60 -35.28
C PHE A 4 4.03 -5.54 -34.51
N PHE A 5 2.70 -5.60 -34.58
CA PHE A 5 1.85 -4.94 -33.58
C PHE A 5 2.04 -5.73 -32.29
N THR A 6 3.03 -5.35 -31.49
CA THR A 6 3.21 -5.93 -30.15
C THR A 6 1.94 -5.65 -29.36
N ASP A 7 1.24 -6.70 -28.95
CA ASP A 7 0.04 -6.55 -28.14
C ASP A 7 0.42 -5.85 -26.81
N VAL A 8 -0.23 -4.72 -26.55
CA VAL A 8 -0.05 -3.91 -25.34
C VAL A 8 -0.13 -4.77 -24.07
N ARG A 9 -0.96 -5.81 -24.05
CA ARG A 9 -1.09 -6.74 -22.92
C ARG A 9 0.14 -7.61 -22.77
N ILE A 10 0.65 -8.19 -23.86
CA ILE A 10 1.85 -9.03 -23.86
C ILE A 10 3.05 -8.23 -23.36
N GLU A 11 3.20 -6.99 -23.83
CA GLU A 11 4.29 -6.12 -23.41
C GLU A 11 4.17 -5.68 -21.94
N THR A 12 2.94 -5.40 -21.48
CA THR A 12 2.66 -5.12 -20.07
C THR A 12 3.00 -6.32 -19.18
N MET A 13 2.57 -7.53 -19.55
CA MET A 13 2.86 -8.76 -18.82
C MET A 13 4.36 -9.02 -18.76
N ARG A 14 5.08 -8.87 -19.88
CA ARG A 14 6.54 -9.03 -19.91
C ARG A 14 7.24 -8.05 -18.97
N GLY A 15 6.79 -6.79 -18.94
CA GLY A 15 7.30 -5.77 -18.01
C GLY A 15 7.09 -6.15 -16.54
N LEU A 16 5.85 -6.54 -16.18
CA LEU A 16 5.51 -6.96 -14.82
C LEU A 16 6.30 -8.20 -14.38
N TYR A 17 6.40 -9.20 -15.26
CA TYR A 17 7.14 -10.43 -14.98
C TYR A 17 8.65 -10.18 -14.81
N THR A 18 9.21 -9.25 -15.61
CA THR A 18 10.64 -8.89 -15.49
C THR A 18 10.94 -8.22 -14.15
N ASP A 19 10.06 -7.34 -13.68
CA ASP A 19 10.23 -6.72 -12.36
C ASP A 19 10.12 -7.77 -11.24
N LEU A 20 9.16 -8.69 -11.36
CA LEU A 20 8.92 -9.78 -10.40
C LEU A 20 10.09 -10.76 -10.33
N ALA A 21 10.59 -11.21 -11.48
CA ALA A 21 11.71 -12.13 -11.58
C ALA A 21 13.06 -11.49 -11.22
N GLY A 22 13.18 -10.17 -11.40
CA GLY A 22 14.41 -9.42 -11.13
C GLY A 22 14.66 -9.10 -9.66
N ASN A 23 13.80 -9.55 -8.73
CA ASN A 23 13.82 -9.14 -7.31
C ASN A 23 13.89 -7.61 -7.12
N ARG A 24 13.36 -6.84 -8.08
CA ARG A 24 13.33 -5.36 -8.01
C ARG A 24 12.22 -4.84 -7.11
N ILE A 25 11.53 -5.76 -6.45
CA ILE A 25 10.28 -5.55 -5.74
C ILE A 25 10.43 -6.16 -4.36
N GLY A 26 10.04 -5.41 -3.33
CA GLY A 26 10.02 -5.93 -1.97
C GLY A 26 9.00 -7.08 -1.81
N PRO A 27 9.15 -7.93 -0.78
CA PRO A 27 8.25 -9.06 -0.54
C PRO A 27 6.77 -8.64 -0.43
N GLU A 28 6.52 -7.44 0.09
CA GLU A 28 5.18 -6.87 0.32
C GLU A 28 4.47 -6.46 -0.99
N ASP A 29 5.23 -6.06 -2.02
CA ASP A 29 4.68 -5.68 -3.31
C ASP A 29 4.56 -6.89 -4.26
N ARG A 30 5.08 -8.07 -3.88
CA ARG A 30 5.10 -9.28 -4.72
C ARG A 30 3.70 -9.77 -5.05
N GLU A 31 2.83 -9.89 -4.06
CA GLU A 31 1.43 -10.29 -4.23
C GLU A 31 0.67 -9.31 -5.15
N ALA A 32 0.98 -8.02 -5.04
CA ALA A 32 0.38 -7.01 -5.91
C ALA A 32 0.84 -7.15 -7.37
N TYR A 33 2.06 -7.61 -7.62
CA TYR A 33 2.53 -7.85 -8.99
C TYR A 33 1.96 -9.15 -9.58
N GLU A 34 1.83 -10.20 -8.77
CA GLU A 34 1.16 -11.44 -9.17
C GLU A 34 -0.32 -11.19 -9.51
N ALA A 35 -1.06 -10.49 -8.64
CA ALA A 35 -2.43 -10.09 -8.92
C ALA A 35 -2.53 -9.13 -10.12
N ALA A 36 -1.53 -8.27 -10.35
CA ALA A 36 -1.49 -7.41 -11.53
C ALA A 36 -1.33 -8.22 -12.83
N LEU A 37 -0.56 -9.31 -12.84
CA LEU A 37 -0.46 -10.21 -13.99
C LEU A 37 -1.82 -10.81 -14.34
N ASP A 38 -2.54 -11.34 -13.36
CA ASP A 38 -3.89 -11.89 -13.54
C ASP A 38 -4.88 -10.85 -14.06
N LEU A 39 -4.80 -9.62 -13.53
CA LEU A 39 -5.63 -8.52 -13.99
C LEU A 39 -5.34 -8.12 -15.45
N THR A 40 -4.12 -8.35 -15.94
CA THR A 40 -3.72 -8.02 -17.31
C THR A 40 -4.34 -8.99 -18.33
N LEU A 41 -4.68 -10.21 -17.90
CA LEU A 41 -5.34 -11.23 -18.73
C LEU A 41 -6.83 -10.94 -18.98
N ASN A 42 -7.43 -10.01 -18.23
CA ASN A 42 -8.85 -9.67 -18.41
C ASN A 42 -9.08 -8.86 -19.71
N GLU A 43 -9.77 -9.48 -20.67
CA GLU A 43 -10.07 -8.89 -21.98
C GLU A 43 -10.95 -7.63 -21.91
N GLY A 44 -11.76 -7.49 -20.86
CA GLY A 44 -12.64 -6.33 -20.65
C GLY A 44 -11.91 -5.03 -20.27
N ARG A 45 -10.59 -5.07 -20.02
CA ARG A 45 -9.80 -3.87 -19.71
C ARG A 45 -9.32 -3.17 -20.97
N GLN A 46 -9.47 -1.85 -20.99
CA GLN A 46 -8.98 -1.01 -22.08
C GLN A 46 -7.44 -1.04 -22.14
N ALA A 47 -6.90 -1.65 -23.19
CA ALA A 47 -5.46 -1.77 -23.45
C ALA A 47 -4.95 -0.65 -24.38
N GLN A 48 -5.16 0.61 -23.98
CA GLN A 48 -4.82 1.78 -24.80
C GLN A 48 -3.30 2.00 -24.95
N SER A 49 -2.53 1.74 -23.89
CA SER A 49 -1.07 1.79 -23.89
C SER A 49 -0.48 0.94 -22.77
N VAL A 50 0.78 0.51 -22.94
CA VAL A 50 1.50 -0.32 -21.96
C VAL A 50 1.61 0.40 -20.62
N ALA A 51 2.00 1.67 -20.64
CA ALA A 51 2.15 2.46 -19.42
C ALA A 51 0.82 2.65 -18.67
N TYR A 52 -0.27 2.88 -19.41
CA TYR A 52 -1.59 3.03 -18.82
C TYR A 52 -2.08 1.72 -18.21
N LEU A 53 -2.01 0.62 -18.97
CA LEU A 53 -2.48 -0.68 -18.53
C LEU A 53 -1.69 -1.13 -17.29
N ARG A 54 -0.35 -1.05 -17.34
CA ARG A 54 0.54 -1.39 -16.21
C ARG A 54 0.19 -0.61 -14.94
N ARG A 55 0.01 0.71 -15.04
CA ARG A 55 -0.38 1.55 -13.89
C ARG A 55 -1.75 1.16 -13.35
N ASN A 56 -2.72 0.87 -14.23
CA ASN A 56 -4.08 0.53 -13.85
C ASN A 56 -4.15 -0.83 -13.13
N VAL A 57 -3.48 -1.86 -13.66
CA VAL A 57 -3.47 -3.19 -13.06
C VAL A 57 -2.74 -3.22 -11.72
N LEU A 58 -1.56 -2.59 -11.61
CA LEU A 58 -0.82 -2.51 -10.34
C LEU A 58 -1.59 -1.75 -9.27
N ARG A 59 -2.26 -0.65 -9.65
CA ARG A 59 -3.10 0.10 -8.72
C ARG A 59 -4.24 -0.76 -8.17
N ASN A 60 -4.96 -1.45 -9.05
CA ASN A 60 -6.08 -2.30 -8.64
C ASN A 60 -5.61 -3.51 -7.83
N ALA A 61 -4.48 -4.11 -8.19
CA ALA A 61 -3.91 -5.21 -7.44
C ALA A 61 -3.55 -4.79 -6.00
N ARG A 62 -2.91 -3.63 -5.81
CA ARG A 62 -2.65 -3.05 -4.50
C ARG A 62 -3.93 -2.82 -3.69
N PHE A 63 -4.96 -2.28 -4.33
CA PHE A 63 -6.27 -2.10 -3.68
C PHE A 63 -6.89 -3.41 -3.22
N THR A 64 -6.82 -4.45 -4.06
CA THR A 64 -7.31 -5.77 -3.69
C THR A 64 -6.53 -6.35 -2.52
N ALA A 65 -5.21 -6.23 -2.50
CA ALA A 65 -4.37 -6.70 -1.40
C ALA A 65 -4.68 -5.98 -0.07
N ILE A 66 -4.77 -4.65 -0.08
CA ILE A 66 -5.13 -3.84 1.10
C ILE A 66 -6.52 -4.26 1.63
N ARG A 67 -7.52 -4.35 0.74
CA ARG A 67 -8.88 -4.74 1.13
C ARG A 67 -8.94 -6.17 1.64
N ALA A 68 -8.18 -7.09 1.06
CA ALA A 68 -8.07 -8.47 1.53
C ALA A 68 -7.47 -8.54 2.93
N ALA A 69 -6.41 -7.78 3.20
CA ALA A 69 -5.79 -7.68 4.52
C ALA A 69 -6.77 -7.11 5.56
N GLN A 70 -7.46 -6.01 5.24
CA GLN A 70 -8.48 -5.41 6.11
C GLN A 70 -9.62 -6.40 6.40
N ASN A 71 -10.12 -7.10 5.37
CA ASN A 71 -11.17 -8.10 5.55
C ASN A 71 -10.70 -9.29 6.39
N ALA A 72 -9.45 -9.72 6.22
CA ALA A 72 -8.86 -10.79 7.02
C ALA A 72 -8.74 -10.38 8.50
N GLN A 73 -8.37 -9.12 8.78
CA GLN A 73 -8.33 -8.57 10.14
C GLN A 73 -9.74 -8.51 10.76
N LEU A 74 -10.73 -7.99 10.03
CA LEU A 74 -12.12 -7.95 10.48
C LEU A 74 -12.69 -9.35 10.73
N ALA A 75 -12.42 -10.30 9.83
CA ALA A 75 -12.84 -11.70 9.98
C ALA A 75 -12.16 -12.38 11.17
N ALA A 76 -10.88 -12.10 11.42
CA ALA A 76 -10.14 -12.59 12.59
C ALA A 76 -10.64 -11.97 13.90
N ALA A 77 -11.10 -10.72 13.88
CA ALA A 77 -11.69 -10.07 15.05
C ALA A 77 -13.09 -10.65 15.40
N GLN A 78 -13.85 -11.10 14.40
CA GLN A 78 -15.21 -11.63 14.57
C GLN A 78 -15.25 -13.12 14.93
N ARG A 79 -14.14 -13.86 14.79
CA ARG A 79 -14.09 -15.29 15.09
C ARG A 79 -12.94 -15.59 16.06
N PRO A 80 -13.19 -16.16 17.26
CA PRO A 80 -12.09 -16.68 18.07
C PRO A 80 -11.38 -17.76 17.25
N LEU A 81 -10.10 -17.53 16.92
CA LEU A 81 -9.32 -18.40 16.05
C LEU A 81 -9.10 -19.76 16.72
N ALA A 82 -9.37 -20.84 15.99
CA ALA A 82 -9.15 -22.23 16.43
C ALA A 82 -7.70 -22.70 16.24
N ASP A 83 -6.80 -21.86 15.73
CA ASP A 83 -5.47 -22.26 15.25
C ASP A 83 -4.36 -21.96 16.27
N ALA A 84 -3.80 -23.03 16.85
CA ALA A 84 -2.73 -23.01 17.85
C ALA A 84 -1.34 -22.65 17.29
N ALA A 85 -1.20 -22.37 15.98
CA ALA A 85 0.05 -21.92 15.36
C ALA A 85 0.23 -20.39 15.38
N ARG A 86 -0.83 -19.60 15.56
CA ARG A 86 -0.78 -18.13 15.77
C ARG A 86 -0.53 -17.77 17.25
N ARG A 87 0.42 -18.50 17.83
CA ARG A 87 0.67 -18.65 19.26
C ARG A 87 0.82 -17.31 19.95
N ARG A 88 0.08 -17.12 21.04
CA ARG A 88 0.47 -16.16 22.07
C ARG A 88 1.72 -16.69 22.78
N VAL A 89 2.73 -15.86 23.02
CA VAL A 89 3.79 -16.24 23.98
C VAL A 89 3.18 -16.03 25.35
N THR A 90 3.01 -17.13 26.09
CA THR A 90 2.57 -17.06 27.48
C THR A 90 3.77 -17.23 28.39
N TRP A 91 4.01 -16.27 29.27
CA TRP A 91 4.98 -16.42 30.36
C TRP A 91 4.28 -16.14 31.70
N ARG A 92 4.88 -16.65 32.78
CA ARG A 92 4.52 -16.27 34.15
C ARG A 92 5.44 -15.14 34.57
N ASN A 93 4.86 -14.06 35.06
CA ASN A 93 5.61 -13.06 35.79
C ASN A 93 5.91 -13.54 37.22
N ASP A 94 6.74 -12.79 37.93
CA ASP A 94 7.22 -13.13 39.28
C ASP A 94 6.10 -13.20 40.34
N VAL A 95 4.91 -12.67 40.01
CA VAL A 95 3.69 -12.69 40.84
C VAL A 95 2.81 -13.91 40.51
N GLY A 96 3.23 -14.78 39.58
CA GLY A 96 2.54 -16.01 39.22
C GLY A 96 1.33 -15.82 38.29
N THR A 97 1.05 -14.60 37.85
CA THR A 97 -0.01 -14.33 36.88
C THR A 97 0.45 -14.70 35.47
N VAL A 98 -0.43 -15.35 34.70
CA VAL A 98 -0.16 -15.73 33.31
C VAL A 98 -0.44 -14.52 32.43
N GLN A 99 0.60 -13.97 31.82
CA GLN A 99 0.46 -12.99 30.75
C GLN A 99 0.52 -13.71 29.40
N ALA A 100 -0.25 -13.22 28.44
CA ALA A 100 -0.32 -13.79 27.10
C ALA A 100 -0.22 -12.64 26.10
N ASP A 101 0.88 -12.60 25.36
CA ASP A 101 1.09 -11.58 24.33
C ASP A 101 0.87 -12.17 22.94
N ARG A 102 0.26 -11.39 22.04
CA ARG A 102 -0.02 -11.82 20.67
C ARG A 102 1.30 -11.82 19.92
N VAL A 103 1.66 -12.93 19.26
CA VAL A 103 2.73 -12.90 18.25
C VAL A 103 2.17 -12.26 16.99
N ASP A 104 2.05 -10.94 17.04
CA ASP A 104 2.20 -10.14 15.84
C ASP A 104 3.69 -9.89 15.67
N TRP A 105 4.15 -9.89 14.43
CA TRP A 105 5.51 -9.46 14.10
C TRP A 105 5.69 -7.93 14.26
N GLU A 106 4.65 -7.24 14.72
CA GLU A 106 4.67 -5.82 15.05
C GLU A 106 5.06 -5.66 16.51
N THR A 107 6.25 -5.13 16.74
CA THR A 107 6.75 -4.83 18.08
C THR A 107 6.15 -3.49 18.58
N PRO A 108 6.06 -3.28 19.92
CA PRO A 108 5.74 -1.96 20.46
C PRO A 108 6.65 -0.85 19.91
N GLU A 109 7.90 -1.19 19.62
CA GLU A 109 8.88 -0.34 18.97
C GLU A 109 8.45 0.03 17.54
N ASP A 110 7.98 -0.93 16.74
CA ASP A 110 7.44 -0.65 15.41
C ASP A 110 6.24 0.28 15.45
N HIS A 111 5.35 0.10 16.43
CA HIS A 111 4.22 1.01 16.65
C HIS A 111 4.67 2.41 17.05
N ALA A 112 5.70 2.52 17.89
CA ALA A 112 6.26 3.81 18.28
C ALA A 112 6.89 4.54 17.08
N ILE A 113 7.67 3.83 16.27
CA ILE A 113 8.30 4.35 15.05
C ILE A 113 7.22 4.79 14.05
N ALA A 114 6.22 3.94 13.79
CA ALA A 114 5.13 4.27 12.88
C ALA A 114 4.32 5.49 13.36
N ALA A 115 4.04 5.59 14.67
CA ALA A 115 3.35 6.73 15.26
C ALA A 115 4.16 8.03 15.15
N GLU A 116 5.48 7.96 15.33
CA GLU A 116 6.38 9.10 15.13
C GLU A 116 6.43 9.55 13.68
N MET A 117 6.61 8.62 12.74
CA MET A 117 6.59 8.91 11.31
C MET A 117 5.26 9.54 10.86
N LEU A 118 4.12 9.01 11.34
CA LEU A 118 2.81 9.58 11.03
C LEU A 118 2.65 11.00 11.58
N ARG A 119 3.19 11.28 12.77
CA ARG A 119 3.16 12.60 13.38
C ARG A 119 3.98 13.62 12.58
N GLU A 120 5.15 13.21 12.12
CA GLU A 120 6.02 14.04 11.29
C GLU A 120 5.36 14.32 9.93
N LEU A 121 4.79 13.31 9.28
CA LEU A 121 4.07 13.48 8.02
C LEU A 121 2.82 14.34 8.15
N ARG A 122 2.07 14.25 9.26
CA ARG A 122 0.96 15.17 9.56
C ARG A 122 1.47 16.62 9.69
N THR A 123 2.60 16.81 10.37
CA THR A 123 3.22 18.14 10.52
C THR A 123 3.63 18.71 9.16
N ALA A 124 4.25 17.89 8.31
CA ALA A 124 4.58 18.27 6.94
C ALA A 124 3.33 18.59 6.11
N ALA A 125 2.26 17.80 6.26
CA ALA A 125 0.98 18.03 5.59
C ALA A 125 0.37 19.40 5.95
N LEU A 126 0.39 19.77 7.23
CA LEU A 126 -0.04 21.10 7.68
C LEU A 126 0.80 22.22 7.04
N GLY A 127 2.10 22.00 6.84
CA GLY A 127 3.00 22.94 6.18
C GLY A 127 2.74 23.16 4.68
N LEU A 128 1.97 22.30 4.01
CA LEU A 128 1.64 22.42 2.59
C LEU A 128 0.46 23.37 2.30
N GLY A 129 -0.19 23.89 3.35
CA GLY A 129 -1.29 24.85 3.26
C GLY A 129 -2.63 24.29 3.72
N ALA A 130 -3.69 25.07 3.52
CA ALA A 130 -5.02 24.83 4.10
C ALA A 130 -5.63 23.45 3.80
N HIS A 131 -5.28 22.85 2.66
CA HIS A 131 -5.82 21.55 2.22
C HIS A 131 -4.84 20.38 2.42
N GLY A 132 -3.63 20.65 2.93
CA GLY A 132 -2.58 19.64 3.03
C GLY A 132 -2.96 18.48 3.95
N GLN A 133 -3.56 18.79 5.11
CA GLN A 133 -4.06 17.79 6.06
C GLN A 133 -5.13 16.90 5.44
N ALA A 134 -6.14 17.50 4.79
CA ALA A 134 -7.22 16.74 4.14
C ALA A 134 -6.71 15.87 2.98
N CYS A 135 -5.73 16.36 2.21
CA CYS A 135 -5.07 15.56 1.17
C CYS A 135 -4.26 14.39 1.76
N PHE A 136 -3.66 14.57 2.94
CA PHE A 136 -2.93 13.52 3.63
C PHE A 136 -3.87 12.46 4.21
N ASP A 137 -4.94 12.86 4.89
CA ASP A 137 -5.92 11.92 5.43
C ASP A 137 -6.57 11.10 4.30
N ALA A 138 -6.97 11.74 3.19
CA ALA A 138 -7.49 11.02 2.01
C ALA A 138 -6.46 10.06 1.37
N LEU A 139 -5.15 10.37 1.47
CA LEU A 139 -4.10 9.48 1.01
C LEU A 139 -3.99 8.23 1.90
N LEU A 140 -4.12 8.38 3.22
CA LEU A 140 -4.16 7.28 4.18
C LEU A 140 -5.40 6.41 4.01
N ASP A 141 -6.53 7.02 3.69
CA ASP A 141 -7.80 6.33 3.40
C ASP A 141 -7.78 5.62 2.03
N GLY A 142 -6.69 5.74 1.26
CA GLY A 142 -6.53 5.09 -0.04
C GLY A 142 -7.35 5.71 -1.16
N MET A 143 -7.84 6.94 -1.00
CA MET A 143 -8.64 7.62 -2.02
C MET A 143 -7.81 7.91 -3.28
N THR A 144 -8.48 8.06 -4.41
CA THR A 144 -7.87 8.54 -5.65
C THR A 144 -7.72 10.06 -5.64
N ALA A 145 -6.83 10.61 -6.48
CA ALA A 145 -6.66 12.06 -6.58
C ALA A 145 -7.95 12.77 -7.05
N ALA A 146 -8.77 12.10 -7.86
CA ALA A 146 -10.06 12.62 -8.31
C ALA A 146 -11.10 12.63 -7.17
N GLU A 147 -11.18 11.56 -6.38
CA GLU A 147 -12.08 11.51 -5.21
C GLU A 147 -11.65 12.51 -4.13
N THR A 148 -10.34 12.59 -3.87
CA THR A 148 -9.77 13.56 -2.92
C THR A 148 -10.06 14.99 -3.38
N ALA A 149 -9.88 15.29 -4.67
CA ALA A 149 -10.19 16.59 -5.26
C ALA A 149 -11.67 16.96 -5.10
N ALA A 150 -12.57 16.01 -5.36
CA ALA A 150 -14.01 16.19 -5.18
C ALA A 150 -14.37 16.44 -3.71
N GLN A 151 -13.79 15.69 -2.78
CA GLN A 151 -14.07 15.81 -1.34
C GLN A 151 -13.52 17.11 -0.75
N THR A 152 -12.30 17.48 -1.13
CA THR A 152 -11.59 18.66 -0.57
C THR A 152 -11.85 19.94 -1.36
N GLN A 153 -12.62 19.85 -2.45
CA GLN A 153 -12.94 20.96 -3.36
C GLN A 153 -11.70 21.65 -3.95
N VAL A 154 -10.60 20.92 -4.14
CA VAL A 154 -9.39 21.42 -4.80
C VAL A 154 -9.18 20.77 -6.17
N SER A 155 -8.32 21.37 -7.00
CA SER A 155 -7.97 20.77 -8.28
C SER A 155 -7.20 19.45 -8.10
N ILE A 156 -7.37 18.51 -9.03
CA ILE A 156 -6.59 17.26 -9.05
C ILE A 156 -5.08 17.56 -9.04
N SER A 157 -4.64 18.61 -9.74
CA SER A 157 -3.23 19.01 -9.79
C SER A 157 -2.70 19.48 -8.43
N THR A 158 -3.54 20.11 -7.60
CA THR A 158 -3.22 20.50 -6.22
C THR A 158 -3.02 19.25 -5.35
N VAL A 159 -3.93 18.28 -5.46
CA VAL A 159 -3.83 17.01 -4.72
C VAL A 159 -2.54 16.27 -5.09
N GLU A 160 -2.27 16.11 -6.39
CA GLU A 160 -1.07 15.42 -6.86
C GLU A 160 0.22 16.12 -6.42
N ARG A 161 0.23 17.46 -6.38
CA ARG A 161 1.35 18.24 -5.86
C ARG A 161 1.57 18.01 -4.37
N CYS A 162 0.50 18.03 -3.56
CA CYS A 162 0.59 17.75 -2.13
C CYS A 162 1.12 16.33 -1.87
N TRP A 163 0.58 15.32 -2.56
CA TRP A 163 1.04 13.94 -2.42
C TRP A 163 2.49 13.75 -2.87
N ARG A 164 2.92 14.45 -3.92
CA ARG A 164 4.33 14.42 -4.34
C ARG A 164 5.24 14.99 -3.27
N ALA A 165 4.87 16.10 -2.64
CA ALA A 165 5.65 16.70 -1.55
C ALA A 165 5.70 15.78 -0.32
N LEU A 166 4.56 15.20 0.09
CA LEU A 166 4.49 14.26 1.21
C LEU A 166 5.33 13.00 0.97
N ARG A 167 5.30 12.44 -0.25
CA ARG A 167 6.15 11.29 -0.61
C ARG A 167 7.63 11.66 -0.63
N ALA A 168 7.98 12.87 -1.07
CA ALA A 168 9.36 13.35 -1.01
C ALA A 168 9.84 13.45 0.45
N HIS A 169 8.99 13.99 1.34
CA HIS A 169 9.30 14.08 2.76
C HIS A 169 9.41 12.70 3.43
N ALA A 170 8.47 11.79 3.16
CA ALA A 170 8.52 10.42 3.66
C ALA A 170 9.81 9.68 3.25
N ARG A 171 10.32 9.92 2.04
CA ARG A 171 11.59 9.35 1.60
C ARG A 171 12.77 9.85 2.44
N VAL A 172 12.78 11.14 2.78
CA VAL A 172 13.84 11.74 3.61
C VAL A 172 13.84 11.10 5.01
N ILE A 173 12.67 10.93 5.61
CA ILE A 173 12.51 10.27 6.92
C ILE A 173 13.00 8.83 6.88
N LEU A 174 12.69 8.10 5.80
CA LEU A 174 13.06 6.69 5.64
C LEU A 174 14.54 6.48 5.29
N THR A 175 15.20 7.45 4.65
CA THR A 175 16.64 7.41 4.43
C THR A 175 17.36 7.92 5.67
N VAL A 176 17.59 7.03 6.64
CA VAL A 176 18.49 7.28 7.76
C VAL A 176 19.89 7.55 7.18
N PRO A 177 20.55 8.69 7.50
CA PRO A 177 21.97 8.83 7.21
C PRO A 177 22.74 7.87 8.13
N GLU A 178 23.50 6.96 7.53
CA GLU A 178 24.52 6.15 8.23
C GLU A 178 25.54 7.01 8.97
#